data_AF-A0A3D4HWD9-F1
#
_entry.id   AF-A0A3D4HWD9-F1
#
_cell.length_a   1.000
_cell.length_b   1.000
_cell.length_c   1.000
_cell.angle_alpha   90.00
_cell.angle_beta   90.00
_cell.angle_gamma   90.00
#
_symmetry.space_group_name_H-M   'P 1'
#
loop_
_entity.id
_entity.type
_entity.pdbx_description
1 polymer ?
#
loop_
_entity_poly.entity_id
_entity_poly.type
_entity_poly.pdbx_seq_one_letter_code
_entity_poly.pdbx_strand_id
1 'polypeptide(L)'
;MGQFLQTRTLGLLEELLLASKLPAGYEKKHNLISSSAKLELIKLLVRLAREVNALTDQQYILLQSHLQEIGSMLGGWIRSLDY
;
A
#
# COMPACT_ATOMS: atom_id res chain seq x y z
N MET A 1 -14.95 -5.55 8.81
CA MET A 1 -13.75 -4.73 8.56
C MET A 1 -12.51 -5.58 8.26
N GLY A 2 -12.20 -6.61 9.05
CA GLY A 2 -11.00 -7.46 8.84
C GLY A 2 -10.89 -8.10 7.44
N GLN A 3 -11.95 -8.76 6.96
CA GLN A 3 -11.95 -9.39 5.62
C GLN A 3 -11.70 -8.37 4.49
N PHE A 4 -12.30 -7.17 4.58
CA PHE A 4 -12.11 -6.12 3.59
C PHE A 4 -10.65 -5.65 3.52
N LEU A 5 -10.01 -5.47 4.69
CA LEU A 5 -8.60 -5.09 4.77
C LEU A 5 -7.71 -6.18 4.19
N GLN A 6 -7.97 -7.46 4.49
CA GLN A 6 -7.25 -8.59 3.89
C GLN A 6 -7.37 -8.61 2.36
N THR A 7 -8.58 -8.47 1.81
CA THR A 7 -8.79 -8.44 0.36
C THR A 7 -8.07 -7.27 -0.30
N ARG A 8 -8.03 -6.09 0.35
CA ARG A 8 -7.30 -4.93 -0.19
C ARG A 8 -5.79 -5.08 -0.11
N THR A 9 -5.27 -5.66 0.97
CA THR A 9 -3.84 -6.00 1.07
C THR A 9 -3.43 -7.00 0.00
N LEU A 10 -4.21 -8.06 -0.23
CA LEU A 10 -3.93 -9.02 -1.29
C LEU A 10 -3.95 -8.34 -2.68
N GLY A 11 -4.96 -7.52 -2.95
CA GLY A 11 -5.05 -6.77 -4.20
C GLY A 11 -3.95 -5.71 -4.40
N LEU A 12 -3.29 -5.24 -3.33
CA LEU A 12 -2.08 -4.43 -3.43
C LEU A 12 -0.88 -5.31 -3.81
N LEU A 13 -0.72 -6.47 -3.18
CA LEU A 13 0.37 -7.41 -3.49
C LEU A 13 0.31 -7.90 -4.94
N GLU A 14 -0.88 -8.19 -5.44
CA GLU A 14 -1.10 -8.59 -6.84
C GLU A 14 -0.67 -7.49 -7.83
N GLU A 15 -1.01 -6.23 -7.57
CA GLU A 15 -0.58 -5.10 -8.40
C GLU A 15 0.94 -4.90 -8.35
N LEU A 16 1.54 -4.96 -7.16
CA LEU A 16 2.99 -4.84 -7.01
C LEU A 16 3.73 -5.97 -7.73
N LEU A 17 3.20 -7.20 -7.66
CA LEU A 17 3.75 -8.34 -8.39
C LEU A 17 3.66 -8.10 -9.90
N LEU A 18 2.54 -7.58 -10.39
CA LEU A 18 2.38 -7.22 -11.80
C LEU A 18 3.37 -6.12 -12.22
N ALA A 19 3.46 -5.03 -11.45
CA ALA A 19 4.43 -3.95 -11.69
C ALA A 19 5.87 -4.45 -11.75
N SER A 20 6.21 -5.46 -10.94
CA SER A 20 7.55 -6.07 -10.95
C SER A 20 7.91 -6.73 -12.28
N LYS A 21 6.91 -7.18 -13.05
CA LYS A 21 7.08 -7.83 -14.35
C LYS A 21 7.01 -6.88 -15.54
N LEU A 22 6.50 -5.67 -15.32
CA LEU A 22 6.44 -4.65 -16.37
C LEU A 22 7.84 -4.03 -16.61
N PRO A 23 8.19 -3.76 -17.88
CA PRO A 23 9.37 -2.98 -18.22
C PRO A 23 9.24 -1.55 -17.68
N ALA A 24 10.36 -0.86 -17.51
CA ALA A 24 10.34 0.56 -17.16
C ALA A 24 9.60 1.36 -18.25
N GLY A 25 8.67 2.23 -17.83
CA GLY A 25 7.86 3.01 -18.75
C GLY A 25 6.49 3.36 -18.18
N TYR A 26 5.63 3.87 -19.07
CA TYR A 26 4.31 4.40 -18.73
C TYR A 26 3.43 3.39 -17.97
N GLU A 27 3.32 2.16 -18.46
CA GLU A 27 2.45 1.15 -17.86
C GLU A 27 2.86 0.78 -16.43
N LYS A 28 4.17 0.58 -16.21
CA LYS A 28 4.71 0.30 -14.88
C LYS A 28 4.47 1.47 -13.93
N LYS A 29 4.73 2.70 -14.39
CA LYS A 29 4.50 3.90 -13.60
C LYS A 29 3.02 4.06 -13.25
N HIS A 30 2.13 3.87 -14.21
CA HIS A 30 0.68 3.91 -13.99
C HIS A 30 0.23 2.88 -12.95
N ASN A 31 0.73 1.64 -13.06
CA ASN A 31 0.40 0.59 -12.11
C ASN A 31 0.92 0.90 -10.68
N LEU A 32 2.15 1.41 -10.56
CA LEU A 32 2.70 1.83 -9.27
C LEU A 32 1.93 3.02 -8.64
N ILE A 33 1.45 3.97 -9.44
CA ILE A 33 0.59 5.06 -8.96
C ILE A 33 -0.75 4.51 -8.45
N SER A 34 -1.36 3.56 -9.16
CA SER A 34 -2.58 2.86 -8.71
C SER A 34 -2.35 2.12 -7.39
N SER A 35 -1.23 1.39 -7.28
CA SER A 35 -0.82 0.69 -6.06
C SER A 35 -0.65 1.66 -4.88
N SER A 36 -0.07 2.83 -5.12
CA SER A 36 0.08 3.89 -4.11
C SER A 36 -1.28 4.36 -3.59
N ALA A 37 -2.27 4.58 -4.47
CA ALA A 37 -3.62 4.96 -4.05
C ALA A 37 -4.31 3.88 -3.19
N LYS A 38 -4.11 2.59 -3.51
CA LYS A 38 -4.60 1.48 -2.67
C LYS A 38 -3.91 1.43 -1.31
N LEU A 39 -2.60 1.69 -1.24
CA LEU A 39 -1.89 1.77 0.03
C LEU A 39 -2.47 2.88 0.92
N GLU A 40 -2.80 4.05 0.36
CA GLU A 40 -3.45 5.13 1.11
C GLU A 40 -4.82 4.72 1.67
N LEU A 41 -5.61 3.96 0.89
CA LEU A 41 -6.85 3.38 1.40
C LEU A 41 -6.60 2.40 2.56
N ILE A 42 -5.59 1.54 2.47
CA ILE A 42 -5.24 0.61 3.55
C ILE A 42 -4.80 1.38 4.81
N LYS A 43 -4.01 2.46 4.67
CA LYS A 43 -3.62 3.34 5.78
C LYS A 43 -4.84 3.94 6.48
N LEU A 44 -5.82 4.43 5.71
CA LEU A 44 -7.07 4.96 6.25
C LEU A 44 -7.85 3.88 7.01
N LEU A 45 -7.99 2.68 6.44
CA LEU A 45 -8.70 1.57 7.08
C LEU A 45 -8.03 1.14 8.40
N VAL A 46 -6.70 1.13 8.47
CA VAL A 46 -5.96 0.83 9.71
C VAL A 46 -6.21 1.92 10.77
N ARG A 47 -6.27 3.21 10.38
CA ARG A 47 -6.62 4.30 11.30
C ARG A 47 -8.04 4.13 11.85
N LEU A 48 -9.01 3.88 10.97
CA LEU A 48 -10.39 3.63 11.37
C LEU A 48 -10.52 2.39 12.27
N ALA A 49 -9.77 1.32 12.00
CA ALA A 49 -9.76 0.13 12.84
C ALA A 49 -9.27 0.42 14.27
N ARG A 50 -8.31 1.34 14.44
CA ARG A 50 -7.91 1.83 15.76
C ARG A 50 -9.01 2.65 16.42
N GLU A 51 -9.65 3.57 15.68
CA GLU A 51 -10.71 4.44 16.21
C GLU A 51 -11.92 3.65 16.75
N VAL A 52 -12.25 2.51 16.14
CA VAL A 52 -13.31 1.62 16.62
C VAL A 52 -12.81 0.60 17.66
N ASN A 53 -11.60 0.78 18.20
CA ASN A 53 -10.94 -0.10 19.16
C ASN A 53 -10.77 -1.55 18.69
N ALA A 54 -10.75 -1.81 17.37
CA ALA A 54 -10.48 -3.13 16.80
C ALA A 54 -8.98 -3.48 16.78
N LEU A 55 -8.10 -2.49 17.00
CA LEU A 55 -6.66 -2.64 17.15
C LEU A 55 -6.19 -2.02 18.46
N THR A 56 -5.25 -2.66 19.14
CA THR A 56 -4.51 -2.02 20.24
C THR A 56 -3.54 -0.97 19.69
N ASP A 57 -3.11 -0.04 20.54
CA ASP A 57 -2.11 0.97 20.13
C ASP A 57 -0.82 0.33 19.62
N GLN A 58 -0.35 -0.76 20.25
CA GLN A 58 0.83 -1.50 19.80
C GLN A 58 0.64 -2.11 18.41
N GLN A 59 -0.53 -2.72 18.15
CA GLN A 59 -0.86 -3.28 16.82
C GLN A 59 -0.96 -2.17 15.76
N TYR A 60 -1.59 -1.05 16.10
CA TYR A 60 -1.72 0.09 15.21
C TYR A 60 -0.35 0.68 14.83
N ILE A 61 0.54 0.90 15.82
CA ILE A 61 1.89 1.44 15.59
C ILE A 61 2.68 0.51 14.67
N LEU A 62 2.66 -0.80 14.93
CA LEU A 62 3.35 -1.80 14.09
C LEU A 62 2.81 -1.81 12.65
N LEU A 63 1.49 -1.78 12.47
CA LEU A 63 0.91 -1.75 11.13
C LEU A 63 1.22 -0.44 10.40
N GLN A 64 1.17 0.71 11.09
CA GLN A 64 1.52 2.00 10.49
C GLN A 64 3.00 2.06 10.08
N SER A 65 3.93 1.50 10.85
CA SER A 65 5.35 1.50 10.48
C SER A 65 5.58 0.73 9.18
N HIS A 66 4.98 -0.45 9.04
CA HIS A 66 5.06 -1.22 7.79
C HIS A 66 4.42 -0.49 6.61
N LEU A 67 3.23 0.10 6.78
CA LEU A 67 2.57 0.86 5.71
C LEU A 67 3.38 2.11 5.30
N GLN A 68 4.09 2.72 6.24
CA GLN A 68 4.97 3.86 5.96
C GLN A 68 6.20 3.45 5.15
N GLU A 69 6.85 2.35 5.52
CA GLU A 69 7.99 1.79 4.78
C GLU A 69 7.59 1.44 3.34
N ILE A 70 6.46 0.74 3.15
CA ILE A 70 5.93 0.40 1.83
C ILE A 70 5.66 1.67 1.00
N GLY A 71 5.12 2.72 1.64
CA GLY A 71 4.89 4.01 0.97
C GLY A 71 6.19 4.68 0.52
N SER A 72 7.24 4.62 1.33
CA SER A 72 8.56 5.13 0.96
C SER A 72 9.15 4.38 -0.24
N MET A 73 9.05 3.05 -0.23
CA MET A 73 9.49 2.19 -1.34
C MET A 73 8.74 2.52 -2.64
N LEU A 74 7.40 2.57 -2.59
CA LEU A 74 6.55 2.93 -3.73
C LEU A 74 6.90 4.32 -4.29
N GLY A 75 7.06 5.31 -3.43
CA GLY A 75 7.45 6.66 -3.84
C GLY A 75 8.85 6.70 -4.47
N GLY A 76 9.78 5.87 -4.01
CA GLY A 76 11.10 5.69 -4.63
C GLY A 76 11.01 5.08 -6.02
N TRP A 77 10.24 4.00 -6.18
CA TRP A 77 10.07 3.33 -7.47
C TRP A 77 9.36 4.20 -8.51
N ILE A 78 8.32 4.96 -8.13
CA ILE A 78 7.64 5.88 -9.05
C ILE A 78 8.62 6.94 -9.56
N ARG A 79 9.39 7.58 -8.67
CA ARG A 79 10.39 8.59 -9.03
C ARG A 79 11.50 8.03 -9.93
N SER A 80 11.88 6.76 -9.76
CA SER A 80 12.88 6.13 -10.62
C SER A 80 12.45 5.95 -12.08
N LEU A 81 11.15 6.13 -12.38
CA LEU A 81 10.58 6.03 -13.73
C LEU A 81 10.33 7.40 -14.38
N ASP A 82 10.71 8.50 -13.71
CA ASP A 82 10.57 9.88 -14.21
C ASP A 82 11.84 10.38 -14.95
N TYR A 83 12.88 9.56 -15.01
CA TYR A 83 14.19 9.87 -15.61
C TYR A 83 14.41 9.14 -16.93
#